data_AF-A0A914G837-F1
#
_entry.id   AF-A0A914G837-F1
#
_cell.length_a   1.000
_cell.length_b   1.000
_cell.length_c   1.000
_cell.angle_alpha   90.00
_cell.angle_beta   90.00
_cell.angle_gamma   90.00
#
_symmetry.space_group_name_H-M   'P 1'
#
loop_
_entity.id
_entity.type
_entity.pdbx_description
1 polymer ?
#
loop_
_entity_poly.entity_id
_entity_poly.type
_entity_poly.pdbx_seq_one_letter_code
_entity_poly.pdbx_strand_id
1 'polypeptide(L)'
;MASFRFDFDSTNMVRALGALLRYLDQQRIGVEFDEITKKTPISAFNTVTLDDAVEIDKTTFKALQVFESEYVPSAVKRRPGILTSMKNGVSLFSLLNICRSVPGKRLMKRWFERPIYDREILHDRQSAVSFFYQDCNLDATKFIRTKMKDVANVRPILRRLRNGSASV
;
A
#
# COMPACT_ATOMS: atom_id res chain seq x y z
N MET A 1 -15.17 26.39 -4.40
CA MET A 1 -14.47 26.76 -3.15
C MET A 1 -13.62 25.58 -2.73
N ALA A 2 -12.30 25.70 -2.71
CA ALA A 2 -11.43 24.66 -2.17
C ALA A 2 -11.65 24.60 -0.65
N SER A 3 -12.40 23.60 -0.17
CA SER A 3 -12.59 23.44 1.27
C SER A 3 -11.23 23.19 1.92
N PHE A 4 -10.97 23.93 2.99
CA PHE A 4 -9.85 23.64 3.86
C PHE A 4 -10.02 22.22 4.38
N ARG A 5 -9.05 21.35 4.10
CA ARG A 5 -9.09 19.90 4.39
C ARG A 5 -8.85 19.55 5.87
N PHE A 6 -8.70 20.56 6.71
CA PHE A 6 -8.41 20.44 8.14
C PHE A 6 -9.49 21.13 8.95
N ASP A 7 -10.01 20.42 9.94
CA ASP A 7 -10.85 20.98 10.98
C ASP A 7 -9.93 21.62 12.04
N PHE A 8 -9.80 22.94 11.98
CA PHE A 8 -9.00 23.70 12.95
C PHE A 8 -9.68 23.85 14.32
N ASP A 9 -11.00 23.61 14.39
CA ASP A 9 -11.74 23.61 15.65
C ASP A 9 -11.45 22.30 16.42
N SER A 10 -11.12 21.22 15.71
CA SER A 10 -10.64 19.98 16.28
C SER A 10 -9.23 20.11 16.88
N THR A 11 -9.19 20.47 18.17
CA THR A 11 -7.94 20.62 18.94
C THR A 11 -7.05 19.37 18.88
N ASN A 12 -7.65 18.17 18.87
CA ASN A 12 -6.90 16.92 18.79
C ASN A 12 -6.26 16.71 17.41
N MET A 13 -6.96 17.02 16.32
CA MET A 13 -6.42 16.93 14.97
C MET A 13 -5.23 17.89 14.81
N VAL A 14 -5.38 19.16 15.22
CA VAL A 14 -4.33 20.18 15.11
C VAL A 14 -3.11 19.79 15.94
N ARG A 15 -3.30 19.32 17.18
CA ARG A 15 -2.20 18.86 18.04
C ARG A 15 -1.48 17.64 17.48
N ALA A 16 -2.21 16.63 17.03
CA ALA A 16 -1.63 15.42 16.46
C ALA A 16 -0.86 15.73 15.16
N LEU A 17 -1.42 16.57 14.29
CA LEU A 17 -0.76 17.05 13.08
C LEU A 17 0.53 17.80 13.42
N GLY A 18 0.47 18.79 14.32
CA GLY A 18 1.64 19.55 14.76
C GLY A 18 2.73 18.67 15.38
N ALA A 19 2.33 17.70 16.21
CA ALA A 19 3.25 16.72 16.81
C ALA A 19 3.93 15.85 15.74
N LEU A 20 3.18 15.36 14.76
CA LEU A 20 3.74 14.59 13.64
C LEU A 20 4.71 15.44 12.81
N LEU A 21 4.33 16.67 12.45
CA LEU A 21 5.20 17.59 11.69
C LEU A 21 6.51 17.86 12.44
N ARG A 22 6.42 18.16 13.73
CA ARG A 22 7.60 18.36 14.59
C ARG A 22 8.47 17.09 14.63
N TYR A 23 7.86 15.92 14.77
CA TYR A 23 8.60 14.66 14.77
C TYR A 23 9.29 14.40 13.42
N LEU A 24 8.61 14.65 12.30
CA LEU A 24 9.18 14.49 10.96
C LEU A 24 10.40 15.39 10.74
N ASP A 25 10.31 16.66 11.14
CA ASP A 25 11.43 17.61 11.07
C ASP A 25 12.58 17.21 12.00
N GLN A 26 12.29 16.75 13.23
CA GLN A 26 13.29 16.27 14.17
C GLN A 26 14.06 15.04 13.65
N GLN A 27 13.36 14.12 13.00
CA GLN A 27 13.96 12.94 12.37
C GLN A 27 14.55 13.23 10.98
N ARG A 28 14.36 14.45 10.46
CA ARG A 28 14.82 14.89 9.14
C ARG A 28 14.42 13.94 8.01
N ILE A 29 13.22 13.36 8.09
CA ILE A 29 12.78 12.32 7.14
C ILE A 29 12.80 12.85 5.71
N GLY A 30 13.45 12.12 4.80
CA GLY A 30 13.57 12.48 3.39
C GLY A 30 14.63 13.54 3.06
N VAL A 31 15.29 14.11 4.06
CA VAL A 31 16.38 15.11 3.97
C VAL A 31 17.49 14.78 4.97
N GLU A 32 17.65 13.50 5.31
CA GLU A 32 18.53 13.03 6.40
C GLU A 32 20.00 13.42 6.18
N PHE A 33 20.40 13.55 4.90
CA PHE A 33 21.77 13.86 4.47
C PHE A 33 21.90 15.24 3.81
N ASP A 34 20.84 16.05 3.79
CA ASP A 34 20.88 17.41 3.24
C ASP A 34 21.41 18.42 4.28
N GLU A 35 21.56 19.69 3.90
CA GLU A 35 21.89 20.78 4.83
C GLU A 35 20.86 20.89 5.97
N ILE A 36 21.33 21.23 7.17
CA ILE A 36 20.51 21.33 8.40
C ILE A 36 19.35 22.35 8.23
N THR A 37 19.51 23.33 7.36
CA THR A 37 18.52 24.36 7.02
C THR A 37 17.32 23.81 6.23
N LYS A 38 17.46 22.65 5.59
CA LYS A 38 16.43 22.07 4.74
C LYS A 38 15.40 21.31 5.57
N LYS A 39 14.15 21.77 5.51
CA LYS A 39 13.00 21.16 6.20
C LYS A 39 12.54 19.87 5.53
N THR A 40 11.82 19.02 6.28
CA THR A 40 11.26 17.79 5.73
C THR A 40 10.19 18.10 4.67
N PRO A 41 10.32 17.56 3.45
CA PRO A 41 9.37 17.83 2.37
C PRO A 41 8.06 17.07 2.61
N ILE A 42 6.95 17.81 2.64
CA ILE A 42 5.61 17.24 2.74
C ILE A 42 4.98 17.32 1.35
N SER A 43 4.67 16.16 0.75
CA SER A 43 4.14 16.14 -0.61
C SER A 43 2.68 16.55 -0.70
N ALA A 44 1.86 16.13 0.26
CA ALA A 44 0.43 16.35 0.25
C ALA A 44 -0.17 16.07 1.63
N PHE A 45 -1.29 16.72 1.91
CA PHE A 45 -2.18 16.38 3.01
C PHE A 45 -3.47 15.80 2.46
N ASN A 46 -3.80 14.59 2.90
CA ASN A 46 -4.99 13.87 2.48
C ASN A 46 -5.86 13.61 3.70
N THR A 47 -7.12 14.05 3.62
CA THR A 47 -8.14 13.72 4.60
C THR A 47 -8.64 12.31 4.31
N VAL A 48 -8.84 11.52 5.36
CA VAL A 48 -9.48 10.21 5.27
C VAL A 48 -10.66 10.26 6.22
N THR A 49 -11.85 10.14 5.67
CA THR A 49 -13.11 9.99 6.39
C THR A 49 -13.37 8.50 6.64
N LEU A 50 -14.09 8.19 7.71
CA LEU A 50 -14.49 6.81 8.00
C LEU A 50 -15.66 6.37 7.12
N ASP A 51 -16.49 7.31 6.66
CA ASP A 51 -17.67 7.06 5.82
C ASP A 51 -17.33 6.34 4.50
N ASP A 52 -16.11 6.54 3.98
CA ASP A 52 -15.66 5.97 2.72
C ASP A 52 -15.02 4.58 2.88
N ALA A 53 -14.88 4.08 4.11
CA ALA A 53 -14.18 2.85 4.44
C ALA A 53 -15.10 1.81 5.09
N VAL A 54 -14.94 0.54 4.69
CA VAL A 54 -15.59 -0.57 5.39
C VAL A 54 -14.81 -0.87 6.67
N GLU A 55 -15.48 -0.77 7.82
CA GLU A 55 -14.89 -1.16 9.10
C GLU A 55 -14.77 -2.69 9.17
N ILE A 56 -13.54 -3.17 9.36
CA ILE A 56 -13.23 -4.59 9.54
C ILE A 56 -12.30 -4.70 10.73
N ASP A 57 -12.73 -5.44 11.74
CA ASP A 57 -11.92 -5.65 12.93
C ASP A 57 -10.81 -6.68 12.68
N LYS A 58 -9.80 -6.67 13.57
CA LYS A 58 -8.64 -7.56 13.45
C LYS A 58 -9.00 -9.04 13.55
N THR A 59 -10.06 -9.41 14.27
CA THR A 59 -10.48 -10.80 14.41
C THR A 59 -11.12 -11.29 13.11
N THR A 60 -11.92 -10.46 12.44
CA THR A 60 -12.46 -10.75 11.12
C THR A 60 -11.36 -10.91 10.06
N PHE A 61 -10.35 -10.03 10.04
CA PHE A 61 -9.20 -10.18 9.14
C PHE A 61 -8.49 -11.54 9.30
N LYS A 62 -8.37 -12.03 10.54
CA LYS A 62 -7.77 -13.34 10.86
C LYS A 62 -8.70 -14.50 10.50
N ALA A 63 -9.98 -14.40 10.85
CA ALA A 63 -10.98 -15.44 10.59
C ALA A 63 -11.15 -15.68 9.08
N LEU A 64 -11.12 -14.62 8.28
CA LEU A 64 -11.17 -14.68 6.82
C LEU A 64 -9.81 -14.96 6.16
N GLN A 65 -8.73 -15.07 6.95
CA GLN A 65 -7.36 -15.26 6.46
C GLN A 65 -7.01 -14.29 5.31
N VAL A 66 -7.37 -13.00 5.47
CA VAL A 66 -7.19 -11.99 4.42
C VAL A 66 -5.72 -11.84 4.07
N PHE A 67 -4.86 -11.85 5.08
CA PHE A 67 -3.41 -11.89 4.95
C PHE A 67 -2.88 -13.17 5.60
N GLU A 68 -1.66 -13.56 5.23
CA GLU A 68 -0.96 -14.67 5.89
C GLU A 68 -0.94 -14.44 7.40
N SER A 69 -1.38 -15.45 8.15
CA SER A 69 -1.29 -15.41 9.61
C SER A 69 0.18 -15.38 9.99
N GLU A 70 0.59 -14.39 10.80
CA GLU A 70 1.91 -14.41 11.42
C GLU A 70 2.14 -15.76 12.08
N TYR A 71 3.20 -16.44 11.65
CA TYR A 71 3.66 -17.69 12.25
C TYR A 71 3.99 -17.41 13.72
N VAL A 72 3.10 -17.80 14.64
CA VAL A 72 3.47 -18.01 16.03
C VAL A 72 4.23 -19.33 16.04
N PRO A 73 5.53 -19.36 16.36
CA PRO A 73 6.27 -20.62 16.41
C PRO A 73 5.71 -21.48 17.55
N SER A 74 4.72 -22.33 17.27
CA SER A 74 4.42 -23.43 18.19
C SER A 74 5.59 -24.40 18.06
N ALA A 75 6.31 -24.60 19.17
CA ALA A 75 7.52 -25.40 19.27
C ALA A 75 7.32 -26.91 19.06
N VAL A 76 6.41 -27.33 18.18
CA VAL A 76 6.01 -28.72 18.02
C VAL A 76 6.08 -29.13 16.55
N LYS A 77 7.10 -29.98 16.30
CA LYS A 77 7.30 -30.90 15.16
C LYS A 77 7.96 -30.31 13.91
N ARG A 78 9.29 -30.11 14.00
CA ARG A 78 10.20 -30.40 12.88
C ARG A 78 10.31 -31.92 12.72
N ARG A 79 9.59 -32.51 11.77
CA ARG A 79 9.93 -33.84 11.23
C ARG A 79 10.60 -33.62 9.88
N PRO A 80 11.82 -34.13 9.65
CA PRO A 80 12.49 -34.02 8.36
C PRO A 80 11.84 -35.00 7.38
N GLY A 81 11.43 -34.52 6.19
CA GLY A 81 10.94 -35.38 5.10
C GLY A 81 9.52 -35.10 4.57
N ILE A 82 8.78 -34.15 5.15
CA ILE A 82 7.53 -33.68 4.54
C ILE A 82 7.82 -32.32 3.92
N LEU A 83 7.62 -32.20 2.61
CA LEU A 83 7.60 -30.92 1.88
C LEU A 83 6.63 -29.97 2.58
N THR A 84 7.13 -29.06 3.41
CA THR A 84 6.36 -28.05 4.15
C THR A 84 5.91 -26.90 3.24
N SER A 85 5.57 -27.17 1.99
CA SER A 85 4.99 -26.16 1.09
C SER A 85 3.47 -26.00 1.31
N MET A 86 2.83 -26.96 2.00
CA MET A 86 1.38 -26.98 2.25
C MET A 86 0.98 -26.66 3.70
N LYS A 87 1.87 -26.06 4.51
CA LYS A 87 1.56 -25.66 5.91
C LYS A 87 1.41 -24.15 6.12
N ASN A 88 1.43 -23.37 5.04
CA ASN A 88 0.98 -21.98 5.05
C ASN A 88 -0.43 -22.00 4.47
N GLY A 89 -1.45 -21.65 5.25
CA GLY A 89 -2.79 -21.45 4.69
C GLY A 89 -2.73 -20.43 3.57
N VAL A 90 -3.37 -20.71 2.43
CA VAL A 90 -3.45 -19.76 1.32
C VAL A 90 -4.31 -18.58 1.79
N SER A 91 -3.70 -17.40 1.96
CA SER A 91 -4.43 -16.19 2.30
C SER A 91 -5.22 -15.65 1.10
N LEU A 92 -6.31 -14.93 1.36
CA LEU A 92 -7.08 -14.28 0.29
C LEU A 92 -6.19 -13.32 -0.53
N PHE A 93 -5.30 -12.58 0.13
CA PHE A 93 -4.37 -11.69 -0.53
C PHE A 93 -3.38 -12.45 -1.43
N SER A 94 -2.81 -13.56 -0.97
CA SER A 94 -1.87 -14.33 -1.81
C SER A 94 -2.55 -15.01 -3.00
N LEU A 95 -3.83 -15.37 -2.88
CA LEU A 95 -4.64 -15.90 -3.97
C LEU A 95 -4.95 -14.83 -5.03
N LEU A 96 -5.39 -13.64 -4.60
CA LEU A 96 -5.89 -12.60 -5.49
C LEU A 96 -4.81 -11.64 -6.00
N ASN A 97 -3.66 -11.56 -5.33
CA ASN A 97 -2.56 -10.68 -5.74
C ASN A 97 -1.76 -11.28 -6.91
N ILE A 98 -2.28 -11.08 -8.12
CA ILE A 98 -1.61 -11.43 -9.38
C ILE A 98 -0.78 -10.29 -9.98
N CYS A 99 -0.58 -9.20 -9.24
CA CYS A 99 0.13 -8.01 -9.69
C CYS A 99 1.60 -8.32 -10.05
N ARG A 100 2.06 -7.72 -11.15
CA ARG A 100 3.43 -7.93 -11.65
C ARG A 100 4.44 -6.89 -11.16
N SER A 101 3.98 -5.69 -10.81
CA SER A 101 4.83 -4.60 -10.31
C SER A 101 4.82 -4.52 -8.78
N VAL A 102 5.95 -4.11 -8.18
CA VAL A 102 6.04 -3.80 -6.74
C VAL A 102 5.01 -2.73 -6.30
N PRO A 103 4.87 -1.59 -7.00
CA PRO A 103 3.84 -0.60 -6.63
C PRO A 103 2.42 -1.16 -6.74
N GLY A 104 2.12 -2.01 -7.74
CA GLY A 104 0.82 -2.66 -7.87
C GLY A 104 0.50 -3.59 -6.70
N LYS A 105 1.46 -4.44 -6.29
CA LYS A 105 1.32 -5.30 -5.10
C LYS A 105 1.02 -4.50 -3.82
N ARG A 106 1.67 -3.33 -3.65
CA ARG A 106 1.45 -2.44 -2.50
C ARG A 106 0.06 -1.80 -2.53
N LEU A 107 -0.40 -1.38 -3.71
CA LEU A 107 -1.73 -0.81 -3.87
C LEU A 107 -2.81 -1.87 -3.59
N MET A 108 -2.65 -3.08 -4.14
CA MET A 108 -3.55 -4.21 -3.88
C MET A 108 -3.62 -4.54 -2.39
N LYS A 109 -2.46 -4.54 -1.69
CA LYS A 109 -2.43 -4.74 -0.24
C LYS A 109 -3.25 -3.68 0.50
N ARG A 110 -3.10 -2.40 0.12
CA ARG A 110 -3.87 -1.30 0.70
C ARG A 110 -5.38 -1.46 0.47
N TRP A 111 -5.81 -1.91 -0.70
CA TRP A 111 -7.23 -2.17 -0.97
C TRP A 111 -7.81 -3.27 -0.09
N PHE A 112 -7.00 -4.27 0.28
CA PHE A 112 -7.41 -5.34 1.21
C PHE A 112 -7.41 -4.86 2.66
N GLU A 113 -6.43 -4.04 3.05
CA GLU A 113 -6.37 -3.44 4.40
C GLU A 113 -7.50 -2.44 4.63
N ARG A 114 -7.95 -1.77 3.57
CA ARG A 114 -8.96 -0.70 3.61
C ARG A 114 -9.91 -0.80 2.43
N PRO A 115 -10.89 -1.72 2.48
CA PRO A 115 -11.93 -1.78 1.47
C PRO A 115 -12.73 -0.48 1.48
N ILE A 116 -13.09 -0.02 0.30
CA ILE A 116 -13.85 1.21 0.11
C ILE A 116 -15.35 0.89 0.02
N TYR A 117 -16.18 1.83 0.47
CA TYR A 117 -17.64 1.74 0.35
C TYR A 117 -18.20 2.57 -0.81
N ASP A 118 -17.46 3.59 -1.25
CA ASP A 118 -17.86 4.49 -2.33
C ASP A 118 -18.23 3.73 -3.63
N ARG A 119 -19.50 3.85 -4.02
CA ARG A 119 -20.08 3.14 -5.15
C ARG A 119 -19.54 3.62 -6.50
N GLU A 120 -19.23 4.90 -6.65
CA GLU A 120 -18.68 5.45 -7.89
C GLU A 120 -17.28 4.89 -8.11
N ILE A 121 -16.44 4.92 -7.07
CA ILE A 121 -15.08 4.36 -7.15
C ILE A 121 -15.12 2.85 -7.40
N LEU A 122 -16.05 2.13 -6.76
CA LEU A 122 -16.22 0.69 -7.00
C LEU A 122 -16.63 0.40 -8.45
N HIS A 123 -17.57 1.18 -9.00
CA HIS A 123 -18.00 1.05 -10.39
C HIS A 123 -16.86 1.32 -11.38
N ASP A 124 -16.05 2.35 -11.13
CA ASP A 124 -14.89 2.68 -11.98
C ASP A 124 -13.85 1.56 -11.97
N ARG A 125 -13.55 0.99 -10.79
CA ARG A 125 -12.66 -0.17 -10.66
C ARG A 125 -13.19 -1.37 -11.41
N GLN A 126 -14.49 -1.67 -11.28
CA GLN A 126 -15.13 -2.79 -11.99
C GLN A 126 -15.14 -2.58 -13.50
N SER A 127 -15.37 -1.35 -13.96
CA SER A 127 -15.32 -0.98 -15.38
C SER A 127 -13.92 -1.21 -15.96
N ALA A 128 -12.88 -0.81 -15.24
CA ALA A 128 -11.50 -1.07 -15.66
C ALA A 128 -11.20 -2.59 -15.71
N VAL A 129 -11.65 -3.36 -14.72
CA VAL A 129 -11.49 -4.82 -14.73
C VAL A 129 -12.22 -5.46 -15.93
N SER A 130 -13.46 -5.04 -16.19
CA SER A 130 -14.25 -5.50 -17.33
C SER A 130 -13.52 -5.25 -18.65
N PHE A 131 -13.01 -4.04 -18.84
CA PHE A 131 -12.22 -3.67 -20.03
C PHE A 131 -11.04 -4.63 -20.27
N PHE A 132 -10.23 -4.91 -19.24
CA PHE A 132 -9.05 -5.78 -19.39
C PHE A 132 -9.40 -7.27 -19.56
N TYR A 133 -10.64 -7.67 -19.23
CA TYR A 133 -11.12 -9.04 -19.35
C TYR A 133 -11.82 -9.33 -20.68
N GLN A 134 -12.20 -8.30 -21.46
CA GLN A 134 -12.80 -8.48 -22.78
C GLN A 134 -11.84 -9.22 -23.74
N ASP A 135 -12.37 -10.17 -24.50
CA ASP A 135 -11.60 -11.03 -25.42
C ASP A 135 -10.77 -10.21 -26.42
N CYS A 136 -11.35 -9.14 -26.96
CA CYS A 136 -10.69 -8.23 -27.91
C CYS A 136 -9.47 -7.50 -27.31
N ASN A 137 -9.40 -7.37 -25.98
CA ASN A 137 -8.31 -6.69 -25.28
C ASN A 137 -7.28 -7.65 -24.70
N LEU A 138 -7.48 -8.98 -24.75
CA LEU A 138 -6.64 -9.95 -24.05
C LEU A 138 -5.16 -9.86 -24.42
N ASP A 139 -4.84 -9.65 -25.70
CA ASP A 139 -3.45 -9.58 -26.13
C ASP A 139 -2.77 -8.28 -25.66
N ALA A 140 -3.49 -7.16 -25.71
CA ALA A 140 -3.04 -5.89 -25.12
C ALA A 140 -2.84 -6.05 -23.60
N THR A 141 -3.78 -6.69 -22.89
CA THR A 141 -3.69 -6.97 -21.46
C THR A 141 -2.46 -7.83 -21.13
N LYS A 142 -2.19 -8.90 -21.90
CA LYS A 142 -1.01 -9.75 -21.72
C LYS A 142 0.28 -8.98 -21.95
N PHE A 143 0.32 -8.13 -22.99
CA PHE A 143 1.47 -7.29 -23.30
C PHE A 143 1.76 -6.31 -22.15
N ILE A 144 0.76 -5.54 -21.72
CA ILE A 144 0.85 -4.61 -20.58
C ILE A 144 1.33 -5.36 -19.34
N ARG A 145 0.69 -6.50 -19.00
CA ARG A 145 1.06 -7.31 -17.85
C ARG A 145 2.52 -7.75 -17.88
N THR A 146 3.06 -8.06 -19.05
CA THR A 146 4.46 -8.45 -19.22
C THR A 146 5.39 -7.28 -18.91
N LYS A 147 5.10 -6.10 -19.46
CA LYS A 147 5.88 -4.87 -19.23
C LYS A 147 5.76 -4.33 -17.80
N MET A 148 4.66 -4.59 -17.11
CA MET A 148 4.49 -4.16 -15.71
C MET A 148 5.50 -4.78 -14.74
N LYS A 149 6.17 -5.89 -15.09
CA LYS A 149 7.26 -6.43 -14.27
C LYS A 149 8.45 -5.47 -14.17
N ASP A 150 8.68 -4.70 -15.22
CA ASP A 150 9.83 -3.79 -15.35
C ASP A 150 9.56 -2.45 -14.63
N VAL A 151 8.29 -2.19 -14.26
CA VAL A 151 7.89 -1.00 -13.52
C VAL A 151 8.34 -1.13 -12.06
N ALA A 152 9.56 -0.66 -11.82
CA ALA A 152 10.16 -0.57 -10.51
C ALA A 152 9.59 0.60 -9.69
N ASN A 153 9.83 0.56 -8.38
CA ASN A 153 9.55 1.70 -7.53
C ASN A 153 10.54 2.83 -7.89
N VAL A 154 10.05 3.87 -8.55
CA VAL A 154 10.85 5.01 -9.01
C VAL A 154 11.39 5.85 -7.84
N ARG A 155 10.72 5.83 -6.67
CA ARG A 155 11.12 6.68 -5.52
C ARG A 155 12.53 6.38 -4.98
N PRO A 156 12.92 5.11 -4.70
CA PRO A 156 14.30 4.78 -4.35
C PRO A 156 15.32 5.17 -5.40
N ILE A 157 14.97 5.07 -6.69
CA ILE A 157 15.85 5.44 -7.81
C ILE A 157 16.07 6.95 -7.81
N LEU A 158 14.99 7.74 -7.75
CA LEU A 158 15.05 9.19 -7.64
C LEU A 158 15.82 9.65 -6.39
N ARG A 159 15.66 8.95 -5.26
CA ARG A 159 16.42 9.25 -4.04
C ARG A 159 17.91 9.02 -4.23
N ARG A 160 18.31 7.92 -4.88
CA ARG A 160 19.74 7.64 -5.18
C ARG A 160 20.32 8.66 -6.16
N LEU A 161 19.56 9.02 -7.20
CA LEU A 161 19.95 10.05 -8.17
C LEU A 161 20.16 11.40 -7.48
N ARG A 162 19.19 11.85 -6.67
CA ARG A 162 19.30 13.09 -5.91
C ARG A 162 20.49 13.10 -4.96
N ASN A 163 20.84 11.94 -4.40
CA ASN A 163 21.95 11.80 -3.45
C ASN A 163 23.27 11.42 -4.14
N GLY A 164 23.38 11.49 -5.47
CA GLY A 164 24.60 11.17 -6.22
C GLY A 164 25.11 9.72 -6.10
N SER A 165 24.27 8.80 -5.61
CA SER A 165 24.62 7.40 -5.31
C SER A 165 23.93 6.39 -6.23
N ALA A 166 23.37 6.86 -7.35
CA ALA A 166 22.85 5.97 -8.39
C ALA A 166 24.03 5.42 -9.20
N SER A 167 24.21 4.10 -9.21
CA SER A 167 25.06 3.45 -10.21
C SER A 167 24.25 3.22 -11.49
N VAL A 168 24.92 3.37 -12.63
CA VAL A 168 24.43 2.94 -13.95
C VAL A 168 24.43 1.42 -14.01
#